data_AF-A0A1V1PI95-F1
#
_entry.id   AF-A0A1V1PI95-F1
#
_cell.length_a   1.000
_cell.length_b   1.000
_cell.length_c   1.000
_cell.angle_alpha   90.00
_cell.angle_beta   90.00
_cell.angle_gamma   90.00
#
_symmetry.space_group_name_H-M   'P 1'
#
loop_
_entity.id
_entity.type
_entity.pdbx_description
1 polymer ?
#
loop_
_entity_poly.entity_id
_entity_poly.type
_entity_poly.pdbx_seq_one_letter_code
_entity_poly.pdbx_strand_id
1 'polypeptide(L)'
;MTTQSKNIGRNDPCPCGSGYKYKKCCMYKTKKDSQTPYMEHPDHPWMNNIGLPPDVAPGEKPTQEMVDKISLIFQQKFRNSPFWEAMVDDLGEERANEILKEYRPTLK
;
A
#
# COMPACT_ATOMS: atom_id res chain seq x y z
N MET A 1 21.10 -12.32 35.19
CA MET A 1 21.71 -11.27 34.34
C MET A 1 20.59 -10.50 33.68
N THR A 2 20.33 -9.28 34.17
CA THR A 2 19.29 -8.37 33.70
C THR A 2 19.69 -7.77 32.36
N THR A 3 19.07 -8.22 31.27
CA THR A 3 19.27 -7.62 29.94
C THR A 3 18.60 -6.26 29.90
N GLN A 4 19.43 -5.26 30.11
CA GLN A 4 19.21 -3.85 29.80
C GLN A 4 18.53 -3.74 28.43
N SER A 5 17.29 -3.23 28.40
CA SER A 5 16.61 -2.82 27.17
C SER A 5 17.32 -1.60 26.59
N LYS A 6 18.50 -1.82 26.00
CA LYS A 6 19.09 -0.90 25.04
C LYS A 6 18.04 -0.69 23.96
N ASN A 7 17.67 0.56 23.73
CA ASN A 7 16.72 0.96 22.68
C ASN A 7 17.24 0.49 21.32
N ILE A 8 16.93 -0.75 20.95
CA ILE A 8 17.37 -1.34 19.69
C ILE A 8 16.43 -0.85 18.58
N GLY A 9 17.01 -0.21 17.57
CA GLY A 9 16.25 0.33 16.46
C GLY A 9 15.61 -0.80 15.66
N ARG A 10 14.41 -0.58 15.13
CA ARG A 10 13.69 -1.55 14.27
C ARG A 10 14.57 -2.10 13.14
N ASN A 11 15.49 -1.31 12.60
CA ASN A 11 16.31 -1.70 11.46
C ASN A 11 17.68 -2.28 11.83
N ASP A 12 18.06 -2.28 13.10
CA ASP A 12 19.38 -2.75 13.57
C ASP A 12 19.48 -4.28 13.50
N PRO A 13 20.69 -4.85 13.42
CA PRO A 13 20.89 -6.30 13.53
C PRO A 13 20.28 -6.86 14.82
N CYS A 14 19.58 -7.98 14.71
CA CYS A 14 18.87 -8.59 15.82
C CYS A 14 19.86 -9.17 16.84
N PRO A 15 19.69 -8.89 18.15
CA PRO A 15 20.66 -9.27 19.18
C PRO A 15 20.64 -10.77 19.49
N CYS A 16 19.70 -11.53 18.92
CA CYS A 16 19.69 -12.99 19.01
C CYS A 16 20.72 -13.69 18.10
N GLY A 17 21.51 -12.93 17.35
CA GLY A 17 22.57 -13.47 16.49
C GLY A 17 22.08 -14.06 15.17
N SER A 18 20.82 -13.83 14.79
CA SER A 18 20.23 -14.39 13.56
C SER A 18 20.69 -13.72 12.26
N GLY A 19 21.39 -12.58 12.33
CA GLY A 19 21.79 -11.79 11.16
C GLY A 19 20.68 -10.96 10.52
N TYR A 20 19.41 -11.12 10.96
CA TYR A 20 18.28 -10.33 10.45
C TYR A 20 18.12 -8.98 11.17
N LYS A 21 17.39 -8.03 10.56
CA LYS A 21 16.96 -6.79 11.25
C LYS A 21 16.02 -7.11 12.42
N TYR A 22 16.12 -6.40 13.54
CA TYR A 22 15.32 -6.61 14.75
C TYR A 22 13.82 -6.64 14.46
N LYS A 23 13.34 -5.71 13.62
CA LYS A 23 11.93 -5.65 13.19
C LYS A 23 11.46 -6.91 12.49
N LYS A 24 12.32 -7.65 11.80
CA LYS A 24 11.99 -8.88 11.04
C LYS A 24 12.26 -10.17 11.83
N CYS A 25 12.72 -10.06 13.07
CA CYS A 25 13.12 -11.20 13.88
C CYS A 25 12.42 -11.17 15.24
N CYS A 26 13.15 -10.89 16.33
CA CYS A 26 12.61 -10.95 17.68
C CYS A 26 11.42 -10.01 17.93
N MET A 27 11.30 -8.90 17.19
CA MET A 27 10.16 -7.98 17.33
C MET A 27 8.82 -8.57 16.85
N TYR A 28 8.82 -9.48 15.88
CA TYR A 28 7.60 -10.19 15.48
C TYR A 28 7.28 -11.35 16.44
N LYS A 29 8.31 -12.01 17.00
CA LYS A 29 8.13 -13.14 17.92
C LYS A 29 7.39 -12.77 19.22
N THR A 30 7.42 -11.50 19.63
CA THR A 30 6.75 -11.01 20.85
C THR A 30 5.27 -10.70 20.63
N LYS A 31 4.76 -10.67 19.40
CA LYS A 31 3.34 -10.49 19.11
C LYS A 31 2.70 -11.86 18.92
N LYS A 32 2.24 -12.47 20.01
CA LYS A 32 1.48 -13.73 19.95
C LYS A 32 -0.02 -13.56 19.72
N ASP A 33 -0.52 -12.33 19.65
CA ASP A 33 -1.94 -12.09 19.39
C ASP A 33 -2.10 -11.01 18.31
N SER A 34 -3.04 -11.29 17.40
CA SER A 34 -3.51 -10.46 16.27
C SER A 34 -2.74 -10.68 14.96
N GLN A 35 -3.26 -11.62 14.18
CA GLN A 35 -3.24 -11.68 12.72
C GLN A 35 -2.55 -10.48 12.04
N THR A 36 -1.40 -10.71 11.44
CA THR A 36 -1.13 -10.09 10.14
C THR A 36 -1.59 -11.10 9.09
N PRO A 37 -2.75 -10.92 8.42
CA PRO A 37 -3.14 -11.81 7.33
C PRO A 37 -2.22 -11.68 6.10
N TYR A 38 -1.22 -10.81 6.17
CA TYR A 38 -0.48 -10.31 5.02
C TYR A 38 0.70 -11.18 4.56
N MET A 39 0.96 -12.33 5.19
CA MET A 39 2.05 -13.22 4.75
C MET A 39 1.65 -14.70 4.64
N GLU A 40 0.49 -15.14 5.15
CA GLU A 40 0.09 -16.56 5.12
C GLU A 40 -1.42 -16.77 4.92
N HIS A 41 -2.07 -16.02 4.01
CA HIS A 41 -3.40 -16.38 3.52
C HIS A 41 -3.37 -16.63 2.01
N PRO A 42 -3.73 -17.84 1.52
CA PRO A 42 -3.81 -18.15 0.08
C PRO A 42 -4.78 -17.25 -0.70
N ASP A 43 -5.71 -16.61 0.01
CA ASP A 43 -6.81 -15.82 -0.53
C ASP A 43 -6.70 -14.33 -0.17
N HIS A 44 -5.47 -13.81 -0.01
CA HIS A 44 -5.29 -12.39 0.25
C HIS A 44 -5.78 -11.59 -0.99
N PRO A 45 -6.80 -10.70 -0.89
CA PRO A 45 -7.41 -10.04 -2.06
C PRO A 45 -6.45 -9.16 -2.88
N TRP A 46 -5.23 -8.98 -2.39
CA TRP A 46 -4.16 -8.20 -3.00
C TRP A 46 -2.96 -9.04 -3.46
N MET A 47 -2.89 -10.34 -3.15
CA MET A 47 -1.76 -11.21 -3.51
C MET A 47 -2.19 -12.68 -3.69
N ASN A 48 -1.94 -13.25 -4.88
CA ASN A 48 -2.08 -14.67 -5.17
C ASN A 48 -0.90 -15.48 -4.58
N ASN A 49 -0.97 -16.81 -4.70
CA ASN A 49 0.06 -17.80 -4.26
C ASN A 49 1.49 -17.59 -4.83
N ILE A 50 1.69 -16.60 -5.69
CA ILE A 50 2.99 -16.20 -6.25
C ILE A 50 3.46 -14.81 -5.76
N GLY A 51 2.75 -14.18 -4.82
CA GLY A 51 3.11 -12.88 -4.24
C GLY A 51 2.80 -11.67 -5.12
N LEU A 52 1.93 -11.82 -6.13
CA LEU A 52 1.51 -10.76 -7.05
C LEU A 52 0.00 -10.51 -6.93
N PRO A 53 -0.49 -9.27 -7.15
CA PRO A 53 -1.91 -9.00 -7.27
C PRO A 53 -2.57 -9.92 -8.31
N PRO A 54 -3.82 -10.34 -8.11
CA PRO A 54 -4.46 -11.35 -8.96
C PRO A 54 -4.43 -11.06 -10.46
N ASP A 55 -4.37 -9.78 -10.83
CA ASP A 55 -4.45 -9.29 -12.20
C ASP A 55 -3.09 -8.93 -12.83
N VAL A 56 -1.97 -9.18 -12.13
CA VAL A 56 -0.63 -8.80 -12.60
C VAL A 56 0.24 -10.03 -12.74
N ALA A 57 0.27 -10.61 -13.95
CA ALA A 57 1.31 -11.55 -14.33
C ALA A 57 2.70 -10.86 -14.23
N PRO A 58 3.75 -11.55 -13.76
CA PRO A 58 5.06 -10.96 -13.67
C PRO A 58 5.59 -10.64 -15.08
N GLY A 59 5.64 -9.35 -15.42
CA GLY A 59 6.39 -8.85 -16.58
C GLY A 59 5.59 -8.16 -17.68
N GLU A 60 4.26 -8.22 -17.67
CA GLU A 60 3.47 -7.45 -18.64
C GLU A 60 3.14 -6.07 -18.08
N LYS A 61 3.63 -5.01 -18.74
CA LYS A 61 3.25 -3.64 -18.42
C LYS A 61 1.72 -3.53 -18.61
N PRO A 62 1.00 -2.83 -17.71
CA PRO A 62 -0.42 -2.61 -17.88
C PRO A 62 -0.70 -2.03 -19.26
N THR A 63 -1.69 -2.57 -19.96
CA THR A 63 -2.10 -2.00 -21.25
C THR A 63 -2.65 -0.59 -21.01
N GLN A 64 -2.57 0.27 -22.03
CA GLN A 64 -3.13 1.62 -21.95
C GLN A 64 -4.62 1.58 -21.58
N GLU A 65 -5.36 0.62 -22.11
CA GLU A 65 -6.77 0.39 -21.77
C GLU A 65 -6.99 0.07 -20.28
N MET A 66 -6.12 -0.75 -19.69
CA MET A 66 -6.17 -1.03 -18.25
C MET A 66 -5.87 0.22 -17.42
N VAL A 67 -4.90 1.02 -17.83
CA VAL A 67 -4.56 2.28 -17.16
C VAL A 67 -5.70 3.29 -17.25
N ASP A 68 -6.35 3.40 -18.41
CA ASP A 68 -7.52 4.26 -18.58
C ASP A 68 -8.70 3.77 -17.72
N LYS A 69 -8.95 2.45 -17.65
CA LYS A 69 -9.97 1.87 -16.77
C LYS A 69 -9.71 2.16 -15.29
N ILE A 70 -8.47 1.98 -14.83
CA ILE A 70 -8.08 2.27 -13.45
C ILE A 70 -8.23 3.76 -13.15
N SER A 71 -7.83 4.63 -14.09
CA SER A 71 -7.97 6.07 -13.97
C SER A 71 -9.43 6.49 -13.85
N LEU A 72 -10.32 5.88 -14.64
CA LEU A 72 -11.77 6.13 -14.57
C LEU A 72 -12.34 5.72 -13.21
N ILE A 73 -12.00 4.52 -12.73
CA ILE A 73 -12.46 4.02 -11.41
C ILE A 73 -12.00 4.96 -10.30
N PHE A 74 -10.76 5.43 -10.35
CA PHE A 74 -10.22 6.36 -9.37
C PHE A 74 -10.97 7.70 -9.39
N GLN A 75 -11.16 8.28 -10.58
CA GLN A 75 -11.90 9.54 -10.74
C GLN A 75 -13.35 9.43 -10.25
N GLN A 76 -14.02 8.31 -10.53
CA GLN A 76 -15.38 8.05 -10.05
C GLN A 76 -15.44 7.98 -8.52
N LYS A 77 -14.55 7.19 -7.91
CA LYS A 77 -14.49 7.08 -6.44
C LYS A 77 -14.18 8.42 -5.79
N PHE A 78 -13.29 9.18 -6.39
CA PHE A 78 -12.94 10.51 -5.90
C PHE A 78 -14.13 11.47 -5.98
N ARG A 79 -14.83 11.53 -7.13
CA ARG A 79 -16.03 12.36 -7.29
C ARG A 79 -17.16 11.97 -6.34
N ASN A 80 -17.29 10.69 -6.00
CA ASN A 80 -18.29 10.21 -5.05
C ASN A 80 -17.84 10.33 -3.58
N SER A 81 -16.69 10.96 -3.30
CA SER A 81 -16.16 11.09 -1.95
C SER A 81 -16.59 12.41 -1.30
N PRO A 82 -16.72 12.45 0.04
CA PRO A 82 -16.98 13.71 0.76
C PRO A 82 -15.89 14.76 0.54
N PHE A 83 -14.69 14.35 0.16
CA PHE A 83 -13.59 15.24 -0.16
C PHE A 83 -13.84 16.02 -1.46
N TRP A 84 -14.47 15.39 -2.46
CA TRP A 84 -14.83 16.09 -3.70
C TRP A 84 -15.83 17.21 -3.42
N GLU A 85 -16.85 16.94 -2.61
CA GLU A 85 -17.83 17.95 -2.18
C GLU A 85 -17.15 19.14 -1.48
N ALA A 86 -16.26 18.85 -0.53
CA ALA A 86 -15.49 19.90 0.15
C ALA A 86 -14.59 20.70 -0.83
N MET A 87 -13.99 20.02 -1.80
CA MET A 87 -13.13 20.67 -2.80
C MET A 87 -13.93 21.56 -3.77
N VAL A 88 -15.15 21.16 -4.13
CA VAL A 88 -16.07 21.97 -4.95
C VAL A 88 -16.58 23.17 -4.16
N ASP A 89 -16.85 23.02 -2.86
CA ASP A 89 -17.25 24.12 -1.98
C ASP A 89 -16.14 25.19 -1.87
N ASP A 90 -14.89 24.77 -1.69
CA ASP A 90 -13.75 25.67 -1.50
C ASP A 90 -13.28 26.36 -2.80
N LEU A 91 -13.19 25.61 -3.91
CA LEU A 91 -12.53 26.06 -5.14
C LEU A 91 -13.49 26.37 -6.29
N GLY A 92 -14.75 25.92 -6.17
CA GLY A 92 -15.71 25.91 -7.26
C GLY A 92 -15.50 24.73 -8.23
N GLU A 93 -16.60 24.31 -8.87
CA GLU A 93 -16.65 23.12 -9.71
C GLU A 93 -15.69 23.19 -10.92
N GLU A 94 -15.53 24.35 -11.55
CA GLU A 94 -14.64 24.49 -12.71
C GLU A 94 -13.17 24.23 -12.35
N ARG A 95 -12.68 24.83 -11.26
CA ARG A 95 -11.29 24.64 -10.79
C ARG A 95 -11.05 23.22 -10.28
N ALA A 96 -12.00 22.67 -9.53
CA ALA A 96 -11.97 21.28 -9.09
C ALA A 96 -11.86 20.30 -10.29
N ASN A 97 -12.56 20.58 -11.38
CA ASN A 97 -12.48 19.81 -12.61
C ASN A 97 -11.16 19.99 -13.38
N GLU A 98 -10.56 21.19 -13.38
CA GLU A 98 -9.24 21.43 -13.98
C GLU A 98 -8.15 20.61 -13.28
N ILE A 99 -8.13 20.61 -11.94
CA ILE A 99 -7.17 19.85 -11.13
C ILE A 99 -7.27 18.35 -11.42
N LEU A 100 -8.49 17.83 -11.57
CA LEU A 100 -8.70 16.43 -11.92
C LEU A 100 -8.19 16.05 -13.31
N LYS A 101 -8.25 16.98 -14.29
CA LYS A 101 -7.73 16.74 -15.65
C LYS A 101 -6.21 16.67 -15.67
N GLU A 102 -5.55 17.41 -14.78
CA GLU A 102 -4.08 17.37 -14.63
C GLU A 102 -3.60 16.01 -14.09
N TYR A 103 -4.39 15.36 -13.23
CA TYR A 103 -4.08 14.05 -12.66
C TYR A 103 -4.41 12.88 -13.62
N ARG A 104 -3.92 12.93 -14.87
CA ARG A 104 -3.98 11.79 -15.79
C ARG A 104 -2.64 11.05 -15.78
N PRO A 105 -2.57 9.79 -15.31
CA PRO A 105 -1.33 9.04 -15.32
C PRO A 105 -0.93 8.72 -16.77
N THR A 106 0.23 9.24 -17.20
CA THR A 106 0.85 8.86 -18.48
C THR A 106 1.79 7.69 -18.25
N LEU A 107 1.62 6.62 -19.02
CA LEU A 107 2.61 5.53 -19.06
C LEU A 107 3.93 6.06 -19.68
N LYS A 108 5.04 5.92 -18.96
CA LYS A 108 6.40 6.09 -19.51
C LYS A 108 7.04 4.73 -19.78
#